data_AF-A0A3B9NQB9-F1
#
_entry.id   AF-A0A3B9NQB9-F1
#
_cell.length_a   1.000
_cell.length_b   1.000
_cell.length_c   1.000
_cell.angle_alpha   90.00
_cell.angle_beta   90.00
_cell.angle_gamma   90.00
#
_symmetry.space_group_name_H-M   'P 1'
#
loop_
_entity.id
_entity.type
_entity.pdbx_description
1 polymer ?
#
loop_
_entity_poly.entity_id
_entity_poly.type
_entity_poly.pdbx_seq_one_letter_code
_entity_poly.pdbx_strand_id
1 'polypeptide(L)'
;MTTWLEIANGDVDQDSPVTQPLMTGLRDNVRAAAEGATGAPVLSAGWHPFDKGDTDSTEVGDVYDFSDDGTVSTITSPTFEDGYEYAFIFDGISSSNASVTAMNILLYRDTTAAYSSAIPVMSGLTSNTELIFGTLQVQLPRVARWMHSTKWIAEGHTIIGSTLTLTSGVDATISTAAKQTVSAARFSFDLGSFDAGTIRMIRRREYISG
;
A
#
# COMPACT_ATOMS: atom_id res chain seq x y z
N MET A 1 -8.82 17.87 20.24
CA MET A 1 -7.68 17.04 19.87
C MET A 1 -6.54 17.42 20.79
N THR A 2 -5.83 16.45 21.33
CA THR A 2 -4.64 16.74 22.15
C THR A 2 -3.50 17.19 21.23
N THR A 3 -2.82 18.28 21.57
CA THR A 3 -1.71 18.82 20.78
C THR A 3 -0.44 18.01 21.01
N TRP A 4 0.29 17.68 19.95
CA TRP A 4 1.62 17.10 20.06
C TRP A 4 2.63 18.16 20.51
N LEU A 5 3.45 17.83 21.51
CA LEU A 5 4.56 18.67 21.96
C LEU A 5 5.87 17.94 21.65
N GLU A 6 6.74 18.55 20.86
CA GLU A 6 8.10 18.04 20.73
C GLU A 6 8.83 18.21 22.07
N ILE A 7 9.26 17.10 22.65
CA ILE A 7 10.02 17.07 23.90
C ILE A 7 11.46 16.77 23.53
N ALA A 8 12.36 17.73 23.75
CA ALA A 8 13.76 17.55 23.41
C ALA A 8 14.40 16.52 24.36
N ASN A 9 15.38 15.76 23.87
CA ASN A 9 16.10 14.80 24.70
C ASN A 9 16.70 15.46 25.96
N GLY A 10 17.17 16.71 25.84
CA GLY A 10 17.70 17.48 26.97
C GLY A 10 16.69 17.72 28.10
N ASP A 11 15.38 17.74 27.81
CA ASP A 11 14.34 17.91 28.84
C ASP A 11 14.11 16.63 29.65
N VAL A 12 14.52 15.48 29.13
CA VAL A 12 14.38 14.15 29.76
C VAL A 12 15.73 13.52 30.15
N ASP A 13 16.81 14.30 30.09
CA ASP A 13 18.12 13.89 30.59
C ASP A 13 18.08 13.57 32.10
N GLN A 14 18.98 12.71 32.56
CA GLN A 14 18.98 12.19 33.93
C GLN A 14 19.00 13.29 35.01
N ASP A 15 19.65 14.42 34.73
CA ASP A 15 19.80 15.54 35.66
C ASP A 15 18.76 16.66 35.44
N SER A 16 17.85 16.49 34.47
CA SER A 16 16.86 17.50 34.13
C SER A 16 15.69 17.50 35.11
N PRO A 17 15.21 18.68 35.55
CA PRO A 17 14.11 18.77 36.48
C PRO A 17 12.80 18.32 35.82
N VAL A 18 12.07 17.43 36.47
CA VAL A 18 10.73 17.03 36.03
C VAL A 18 9.73 18.13 36.37
N THR A 19 9.41 18.97 35.37
CA THR A 19 8.44 20.06 35.52
C THR A 19 7.01 19.59 35.28
N GLN A 20 6.02 20.30 35.84
CA GLN A 20 4.61 20.01 35.57
C GLN A 20 4.26 20.09 34.05
N PRO A 21 4.75 21.08 33.28
CA PRO A 21 4.59 21.09 31.83
C PRO A 21 5.18 19.87 31.13
N LEU A 22 6.39 19.43 31.52
CA LEU A 22 7.02 18.24 30.95
C LEU A 22 6.17 16.98 31.19
N MET A 23 5.70 16.76 32.42
CA MET A 23 4.83 15.62 32.75
C MET A 23 3.50 15.66 32.02
N THR A 24 2.95 16.86 31.82
CA THR A 24 1.71 17.05 31.05
C THR A 24 1.95 16.67 29.59
N GLY A 25 3.04 17.18 28.98
CA GLY A 25 3.44 16.85 27.62
C GLY A 25 3.68 15.35 27.40
N LEU A 26 4.44 14.70 28.29
CA LEU A 26 4.73 13.26 28.20
C LEU A 26 3.45 12.41 28.21
N ARG A 27 2.50 12.74 29.09
CA ARG A 27 1.20 12.05 29.18
C ARG A 27 0.36 12.30 27.93
N ASP A 28 0.29 13.56 27.50
CA ASP A 28 -0.61 14.01 26.44
C ASP A 28 -0.10 13.61 25.05
N ASN A 29 1.21 13.50 24.84
CA ASN A 29 1.84 13.08 23.59
C ASN A 29 1.42 11.67 23.15
N VAL A 30 1.26 10.72 24.08
CA VAL A 30 0.77 9.37 23.75
C VAL A 30 -0.61 9.44 23.12
N ARG A 31 -1.47 10.30 23.66
CA ARG A 31 -2.82 10.53 23.12
C ARG A 31 -2.78 11.32 21.82
N ALA A 32 -1.94 12.34 21.71
CA ALA A 32 -1.79 13.14 20.51
C ALA A 32 -1.32 12.27 19.32
N ALA A 33 -0.34 11.39 19.53
CA ALA A 33 0.07 10.40 18.53
C ALA A 33 -1.05 9.43 18.18
N ALA A 34 -1.80 8.95 19.17
CA ALA A 34 -2.95 8.08 18.94
C ALA A 34 -4.09 8.74 18.15
N GLU A 35 -4.30 10.05 18.31
CA GLU A 35 -5.30 10.82 17.59
C GLU A 35 -4.79 11.30 16.21
N GLY A 36 -3.50 11.15 15.88
CA GLY A 36 -2.91 11.68 14.66
C GLY A 36 -2.80 13.20 14.64
N ALA A 37 -2.46 13.81 15.79
CA ALA A 37 -2.26 15.25 15.90
C ALA A 37 -1.11 15.72 15.01
N THR A 38 -1.25 16.94 14.45
CA THR A 38 -0.21 17.62 13.67
C THR A 38 1.15 17.59 14.37
N GLY A 39 2.19 17.22 13.63
CA GLY A 39 3.58 17.03 14.08
C GLY A 39 3.86 15.71 14.80
N ALA A 40 2.85 14.87 15.05
CA ALA A 40 3.07 13.60 15.72
C ALA A 40 3.67 12.54 14.77
N PRO A 41 4.47 11.59 15.28
CA PRO A 41 4.91 10.45 14.50
C PRO A 41 3.72 9.62 14.01
N VAL A 42 3.85 9.02 12.81
CA VAL A 42 2.82 8.11 12.29
C VAL A 42 2.77 6.84 13.15
N LEU A 43 1.58 6.48 13.63
CA LEU A 43 1.37 5.19 14.26
C LEU A 43 1.49 4.07 13.24
N SER A 44 2.61 3.33 13.28
CA SER A 44 2.87 2.29 12.31
C SER A 44 1.84 1.15 12.32
N ALA A 45 1.07 0.96 13.40
CA ALA A 45 0.02 -0.06 13.47
C ALA A 45 -1.19 0.22 12.55
N GLY A 46 -1.44 1.48 12.20
CA GLY A 46 -2.47 1.87 11.25
C GLY A 46 -1.99 1.76 9.80
N TRP A 47 -2.94 1.69 8.86
CA TRP A 47 -2.63 1.86 7.44
C TRP A 47 -2.21 3.31 7.19
N HIS A 48 -1.01 3.50 6.63
CA HIS A 48 -0.45 4.81 6.29
C HIS A 48 0.37 4.69 4.99
N PRO A 49 0.60 5.77 4.24
CA PRO A 49 1.48 5.73 3.08
C PRO A 49 2.86 5.18 3.42
N PHE A 50 3.44 4.40 2.52
CA PHE A 50 4.67 3.64 2.81
C PHE A 50 5.89 4.53 3.10
N ASP A 51 5.88 5.75 2.58
CA ASP A 51 6.90 6.79 2.67
C ASP A 51 6.57 7.86 3.72
N LYS A 52 5.45 7.74 4.45
CA LYS A 52 5.04 8.71 5.47
C LYS A 52 5.83 8.57 6.76
N GLY A 53 6.52 9.64 7.17
CA GLY A 53 7.32 9.68 8.42
C GLY A 53 6.57 10.26 9.63
N ASP A 54 5.81 11.33 9.43
CA ASP A 54 5.01 12.01 10.45
C ASP A 54 3.64 12.40 9.86
N THR A 55 2.73 12.94 10.69
CA THR A 55 1.38 13.31 10.24
C THR A 55 1.35 14.49 9.27
N ASP A 56 2.37 15.33 9.25
CA ASP A 56 2.41 16.60 8.49
C ASP A 56 3.12 16.45 7.15
N SER A 57 3.85 15.36 7.00
CA SER A 57 4.56 14.97 5.80
C SER A 57 3.60 14.94 4.60
N THR A 58 4.06 15.41 3.43
CA THR A 58 3.22 15.52 2.23
C THR A 58 3.14 14.23 1.42
N GLU A 59 3.92 13.23 1.80
CA GLU A 59 3.97 11.93 1.18
C GLU A 59 2.61 11.23 1.27
N VAL A 60 2.17 10.72 0.13
CA VAL A 60 0.88 10.03 -0.07
C VAL A 60 1.05 8.60 -0.56
N GLY A 61 2.30 8.13 -0.74
CA GLY A 61 2.62 6.76 -1.12
C GLY A 61 2.42 6.49 -2.61
N ASP A 62 2.62 7.47 -3.47
CA ASP A 62 2.45 7.29 -4.92
C ASP A 62 3.44 6.25 -5.47
N VAL A 63 2.90 5.27 -6.19
CA VAL A 63 3.67 4.25 -6.95
C VAL A 63 3.49 4.45 -8.45
N TYR A 64 2.36 5.02 -8.85
CA TYR A 64 2.06 5.43 -10.22
C TYR A 64 1.05 6.59 -10.20
N ASP A 65 1.30 7.61 -11.02
CA ASP A 65 0.35 8.66 -11.35
C ASP A 65 0.39 8.93 -12.85
N PHE A 66 -0.73 8.74 -13.54
CA PHE A 66 -0.81 8.99 -14.98
C PHE A 66 -0.41 10.41 -15.39
N SER A 67 -0.65 11.44 -14.55
CA SER A 67 -0.25 12.80 -14.92
C SER A 67 1.27 12.98 -15.00
N ASP A 68 2.01 12.16 -14.25
CA ASP A 68 3.46 12.26 -14.11
C ASP A 68 4.18 11.17 -14.93
N ASP A 69 3.70 9.93 -14.86
CA ASP A 69 4.32 8.76 -15.50
C ASP A 69 3.82 8.51 -16.93
N GLY A 70 2.62 8.99 -17.27
CA GLY A 70 1.98 8.73 -18.56
C GLY A 70 1.66 7.25 -18.79
N THR A 71 1.56 6.84 -20.06
CA THR A 71 1.20 5.45 -20.41
C THR A 71 2.35 4.48 -20.18
N VAL A 72 2.15 3.49 -19.32
CA VAL A 72 3.17 2.46 -18.99
C VAL A 72 2.60 1.05 -19.12
N SER A 73 3.42 0.09 -19.57
CA SER A 73 2.98 -1.31 -19.70
C SER A 73 3.00 -2.09 -18.38
N THR A 74 3.86 -1.68 -17.44
CA THR A 74 4.00 -2.31 -16.13
C THR A 74 4.32 -1.28 -15.06
N ILE A 75 3.76 -1.47 -13.87
CA ILE A 75 4.03 -0.66 -12.68
C ILE A 75 4.68 -1.57 -11.64
N THR A 76 5.81 -1.17 -11.04
CA THR A 76 6.51 -1.97 -10.03
C THR A 76 6.56 -1.19 -8.72
N SER A 77 6.17 -1.83 -7.62
CA SER A 77 6.23 -1.22 -6.29
C SER A 77 7.68 -1.02 -5.83
N PRO A 78 7.89 -0.09 -4.88
CA PRO A 78 9.06 -0.12 -4.01
C PRO A 78 9.26 -1.48 -3.33
N THR A 79 10.48 -1.71 -2.83
CA THR A 79 10.82 -2.96 -2.13
C THR A 79 10.13 -3.01 -0.78
N PHE A 80 9.56 -4.16 -0.45
CA PHE A 80 8.94 -4.44 0.84
C PHE A 80 9.99 -4.60 1.94
N GLU A 81 9.70 -4.02 3.11
CA GLU A 81 10.52 -4.05 4.31
C GLU A 81 9.97 -5.07 5.30
N ASP A 82 10.87 -5.71 6.05
CA ASP A 82 10.52 -6.67 7.09
C ASP A 82 9.72 -5.99 8.22
N GLY A 83 8.74 -6.71 8.79
CA GLY A 83 7.85 -6.18 9.82
C GLY A 83 6.71 -5.33 9.28
N TYR A 84 6.46 -5.33 7.97
CA TYR A 84 5.34 -4.62 7.36
C TYR A 84 4.46 -5.49 6.46
N GLU A 85 3.18 -5.15 6.46
CA GLU A 85 2.20 -5.59 5.48
C GLU A 85 1.82 -4.42 4.58
N TYR A 86 1.48 -4.70 3.33
CA TYR A 86 1.28 -3.68 2.30
C TYR A 86 -0.08 -3.81 1.63
N ALA A 87 -0.62 -2.69 1.17
CA ALA A 87 -1.78 -2.67 0.30
C ALA A 87 -1.65 -1.57 -0.76
N PHE A 88 -2.38 -1.74 -1.85
CA PHE A 88 -2.38 -0.84 -3.00
C PHE A 88 -3.78 -0.29 -3.21
N ILE A 89 -3.91 1.03 -3.21
CA ILE A 89 -5.13 1.75 -3.51
C ILE A 89 -5.12 2.05 -5.00
N PHE A 90 -6.12 1.56 -5.72
CA PHE A 90 -6.36 1.89 -7.12
C PHE A 90 -7.43 2.97 -7.18
N ASP A 91 -7.13 4.05 -7.87
CA ASP A 91 -8.06 5.16 -8.08
C ASP A 91 -8.11 5.52 -9.57
N GLY A 92 -9.15 5.02 -10.24
CA GLY A 92 -9.44 5.35 -11.63
C GLY A 92 -8.47 4.75 -12.64
N ILE A 93 -7.91 3.57 -12.37
CA ILE A 93 -6.97 2.92 -13.28
C ILE A 93 -7.68 2.35 -14.51
N SER A 94 -7.17 2.59 -15.72
CA SER A 94 -7.69 1.98 -16.96
C SER A 94 -6.62 1.25 -17.76
N SER A 95 -7.08 0.44 -18.71
CA SER A 95 -6.25 -0.16 -19.75
C SER A 95 -6.49 0.55 -21.08
N SER A 96 -5.44 0.77 -21.86
CA SER A 96 -5.56 1.26 -23.24
C SER A 96 -6.20 0.27 -24.22
N ASN A 97 -6.50 -0.95 -23.78
CA ASN A 97 -7.09 -2.00 -24.58
C ASN A 97 -8.63 -2.00 -24.51
N ALA A 98 -9.28 -1.94 -25.67
CA ALA A 98 -10.75 -1.95 -25.80
C ALA A 98 -11.36 -3.35 -25.99
N SER A 99 -10.61 -4.42 -25.69
CA SER A 99 -11.05 -5.81 -25.73
C SER A 99 -11.01 -6.44 -24.35
N VAL A 100 -11.56 -7.65 -24.21
CA VAL A 100 -11.53 -8.38 -22.93
C VAL A 100 -10.09 -8.52 -22.42
N THR A 101 -9.82 -7.99 -21.22
CA THR A 101 -8.50 -8.02 -20.58
C THR A 101 -8.65 -8.20 -19.05
N ALA A 102 -7.53 -8.45 -18.38
CA ALA A 102 -7.45 -8.58 -16.94
C ALA A 102 -6.30 -7.73 -16.39
N MET A 103 -6.50 -7.13 -15.22
CA MET A 103 -5.42 -6.54 -14.44
C MET A 103 -4.80 -7.65 -13.59
N ASN A 104 -3.49 -7.81 -13.70
CA ASN A 104 -2.73 -8.84 -13.03
C ASN A 104 -1.80 -8.28 -11.97
N ILE A 105 -1.50 -9.11 -10.98
CA ILE A 105 -0.38 -8.93 -10.08
C ILE A 105 0.67 -10.03 -10.30
N LEU A 106 1.94 -9.64 -10.15
CA LEU A 106 3.08 -10.53 -10.05
C LEU A 106 3.84 -10.18 -8.77
N LEU A 107 4.29 -11.17 -8.00
CA LEU A 107 5.14 -10.92 -6.83
C LEU A 107 6.57 -11.39 -7.10
N TYR A 108 7.55 -10.57 -6.73
CA TYR A 108 8.97 -10.90 -6.85
C TYR A 108 9.38 -11.90 -5.79
N ARG A 109 9.86 -13.08 -6.20
CA ARG A 109 10.21 -14.20 -5.33
C ARG A 109 11.70 -14.21 -5.03
N ASP A 110 12.07 -14.07 -3.77
CA ASP A 110 13.47 -13.79 -3.37
C ASP A 110 14.42 -14.95 -3.65
N THR A 111 13.98 -16.19 -3.43
CA THR A 111 14.84 -17.36 -3.66
C THR A 111 15.08 -17.62 -5.14
N THR A 112 14.08 -17.35 -5.99
CA THR A 112 14.20 -17.57 -7.45
C THR A 112 14.72 -16.33 -8.18
N ALA A 113 14.78 -15.17 -7.51
CA ALA A 113 15.13 -13.88 -8.10
C ALA A 113 14.30 -13.55 -9.36
N ALA A 114 13.00 -13.85 -9.30
CA ALA A 114 12.10 -13.67 -10.44
C ALA A 114 10.66 -13.39 -9.99
N TYR A 115 9.92 -12.64 -10.80
CA TYR A 115 8.47 -12.50 -10.62
C TYR A 115 7.75 -13.84 -10.78
N SER A 116 6.63 -13.98 -10.06
CA SER A 116 5.67 -15.05 -10.30
C SER A 116 5.08 -14.99 -11.72
N SER A 117 4.31 -16.00 -12.10
CA SER A 117 3.37 -15.81 -13.19
C SER A 117 2.38 -14.69 -12.86
N ALA A 118 1.88 -14.01 -13.89
CA ALA A 118 0.76 -13.10 -13.77
C ALA A 118 -0.47 -13.85 -13.25
N ILE A 119 -1.12 -13.27 -12.24
CA ILE A 119 -2.39 -13.77 -11.71
C ILE A 119 -3.38 -12.61 -11.75
N PRO A 120 -4.58 -12.81 -12.33
CA PRO A 120 -5.58 -11.76 -12.40
C PRO A 120 -6.09 -11.41 -11.00
N VAL A 121 -6.08 -10.12 -10.70
CA VAL A 121 -6.73 -9.52 -9.52
C VAL A 121 -8.02 -8.79 -9.91
N MET A 122 -8.20 -8.55 -11.20
CA MET A 122 -9.44 -8.10 -11.81
C MET A 122 -9.55 -8.68 -13.22
N SER A 123 -10.71 -9.22 -13.59
CA SER A 123 -10.91 -9.92 -14.87
C SER A 123 -12.20 -9.48 -15.54
N GLY A 124 -12.28 -9.64 -16.86
CA GLY A 124 -13.51 -9.33 -17.60
C GLY A 124 -13.69 -7.85 -17.88
N LEU A 125 -12.59 -7.08 -17.87
CA LEU A 125 -12.60 -5.69 -18.31
C LEU A 125 -12.82 -5.67 -19.82
N THR A 126 -13.76 -4.89 -20.31
CA THR A 126 -14.23 -4.99 -21.71
C THR A 126 -14.03 -3.73 -22.53
N SER A 127 -13.62 -2.63 -21.91
CA SER A 127 -13.49 -1.32 -22.54
C SER A 127 -12.24 -0.61 -22.03
N ASN A 128 -11.65 0.25 -22.88
CA ASN A 128 -10.56 1.14 -22.48
C ASN A 128 -11.04 2.37 -21.70
N THR A 129 -12.36 2.52 -21.52
CA THR A 129 -12.97 3.54 -20.67
C THR A 129 -13.41 2.99 -19.31
N GLU A 130 -13.12 1.71 -19.03
CA GLU A 130 -13.44 1.06 -17.77
C GLU A 130 -12.39 1.42 -16.72
N LEU A 131 -12.83 2.07 -15.65
CA LEU A 131 -11.99 2.56 -14.57
C LEU A 131 -12.05 1.62 -13.37
N ILE A 132 -10.89 1.27 -12.82
CA ILE A 132 -10.70 0.33 -11.72
C ILE A 132 -10.47 1.08 -10.42
N PHE A 133 -11.17 0.67 -9.37
CA PHE A 133 -11.07 1.22 -8.02
C PHE A 133 -10.98 0.11 -6.99
N GLY A 134 -10.38 0.42 -5.84
CA GLY A 134 -10.43 -0.42 -4.64
C GLY A 134 -9.11 -0.47 -3.89
N THR A 135 -9.00 -1.39 -2.93
CA THR A 135 -7.75 -1.57 -2.17
C THR A 135 -7.37 -3.05 -2.07
N LEU A 136 -6.22 -3.40 -2.67
CA LEU A 136 -5.68 -4.76 -2.69
C LEU A 136 -4.53 -4.89 -1.69
N GLN A 137 -4.71 -5.72 -0.68
CA GLN A 137 -3.71 -6.08 0.31
C GLN A 137 -2.81 -7.20 -0.22
N VAL A 138 -1.49 -7.09 -0.02
CA VAL A 138 -0.53 -8.20 -0.13
C VAL A 138 -0.23 -8.68 1.28
N GLN A 139 -0.64 -9.91 1.60
CA GLN A 139 -0.63 -10.39 2.98
C GLN A 139 0.73 -10.93 3.39
N LEU A 140 1.31 -10.35 4.44
CA LEU A 140 2.56 -10.80 5.08
C LEU A 140 3.69 -11.14 4.08
N PRO A 141 4.06 -10.22 3.16
CA PRO A 141 4.96 -10.54 2.05
C PRO A 141 6.36 -10.98 2.51
N ARG A 142 6.80 -10.46 3.65
CA ARG A 142 8.12 -10.71 4.25
C ARG A 142 8.16 -11.92 5.19
N VAL A 143 7.04 -12.65 5.35
CA VAL A 143 7.04 -13.94 6.05
C VAL A 143 7.31 -15.05 5.04
N ALA A 144 8.38 -15.82 5.27
CA ALA A 144 8.70 -16.94 4.40
C ALA A 144 7.55 -17.97 4.41
N ARG A 145 6.94 -18.24 3.25
CA ARG A 145 5.76 -19.11 3.10
C ARG A 145 5.80 -19.85 1.77
N TRP A 146 5.03 -20.93 1.68
CA TRP A 146 4.79 -21.65 0.42
C TRP A 146 3.81 -20.92 -0.48
N MET A 147 2.89 -20.17 0.12
CA MET A 147 1.80 -19.47 -0.54
C MET A 147 1.76 -18.03 -0.07
N HIS A 148 1.72 -17.10 -1.03
CA HIS A 148 1.53 -15.67 -0.85
C HIS A 148 0.19 -15.29 -1.46
N SER A 149 -0.65 -14.59 -0.71
CA SER A 149 -2.00 -14.22 -1.14
C SER A 149 -2.17 -12.72 -1.18
N THR A 150 -3.02 -12.29 -2.10
CA THR A 150 -3.59 -10.94 -2.09
C THR A 150 -5.06 -11.00 -1.72
N LYS A 151 -5.57 -9.90 -1.16
CA LYS A 151 -6.97 -9.79 -0.78
C LYS A 151 -7.52 -8.40 -1.04
N TRP A 152 -8.70 -8.27 -1.64
CA TRP A 152 -9.40 -7.00 -1.66
C TRP A 152 -9.98 -6.67 -0.28
N ILE A 153 -9.47 -5.61 0.36
CA ILE A 153 -9.95 -5.14 1.68
C ILE A 153 -10.96 -4.00 1.55
N ALA A 154 -10.93 -3.29 0.43
CA ALA A 154 -12.05 -2.58 -0.15
C ALA A 154 -12.25 -3.19 -1.54
N GLU A 155 -13.44 -3.73 -1.82
CA GLU A 155 -13.69 -4.54 -3.01
C GLU A 155 -13.24 -3.83 -4.30
N GLY A 156 -12.64 -4.62 -5.20
CA GLY A 156 -12.32 -4.14 -6.55
C GLY A 156 -13.62 -3.88 -7.30
N HIS A 157 -13.80 -2.64 -7.76
CA HIS A 157 -14.97 -2.22 -8.53
C HIS A 157 -14.54 -1.59 -9.84
N THR A 158 -15.44 -1.66 -10.84
CA THR A 158 -15.24 -0.97 -12.11
C THR A 158 -16.35 0.03 -12.40
N ILE A 159 -16.01 1.11 -13.08
CA ILE A 159 -16.98 2.08 -13.58
C ILE A 159 -16.80 2.21 -15.08
N ILE A 160 -17.92 2.15 -15.82
CA ILE A 160 -17.95 2.44 -17.26
C ILE A 160 -18.91 3.61 -17.46
N GLY A 161 -18.37 4.75 -17.90
CA GLY A 161 -19.14 6.00 -17.98
C GLY A 161 -19.61 6.44 -16.59
N SER A 162 -20.92 6.54 -16.38
CA SER A 162 -21.53 6.89 -15.08
C SER A 162 -22.12 5.70 -14.33
N THR A 163 -21.92 4.48 -14.83
CA THR A 163 -22.51 3.26 -14.23
C THR A 163 -21.43 2.49 -13.47
N LEU A 164 -21.66 2.30 -12.17
CA LEU A 164 -20.91 1.34 -11.37
C LEU A 164 -21.24 -0.07 -11.88
N THR A 165 -20.24 -0.75 -12.43
CA THR A 165 -20.33 -2.16 -12.80
C THR A 165 -19.64 -2.97 -11.71
N LEU A 166 -20.37 -3.90 -11.11
CA LEU A 166 -19.82 -4.79 -10.09
C LEU A 166 -19.03 -5.91 -10.77
N THR A 167 -17.87 -5.57 -11.32
CA THR A 167 -16.84 -6.56 -11.63
C THR A 167 -16.01 -6.76 -10.36
N SER A 168 -16.37 -7.78 -9.57
CA SER A 168 -15.70 -8.05 -8.31
C SER A 168 -14.25 -8.47 -8.56
N GLY A 169 -13.32 -7.76 -7.93
CA GLY A 169 -11.92 -8.18 -7.87
C GLY A 169 -11.79 -9.59 -7.28
N VAL A 170 -10.75 -10.31 -7.69
CA VAL A 170 -10.49 -11.67 -7.23
C VAL A 170 -9.22 -11.69 -6.40
N ASP A 171 -9.23 -12.44 -5.30
CA ASP A 171 -8.05 -12.71 -4.49
C ASP A 171 -7.06 -13.58 -5.30
N ALA A 172 -5.80 -13.16 -5.39
CA ALA A 172 -4.76 -13.94 -6.06
C ALA A 172 -3.97 -14.75 -5.04
N THR A 173 -3.55 -15.96 -5.42
CA THR A 173 -2.65 -16.77 -4.58
C THR A 173 -1.51 -17.34 -5.42
N ILE A 174 -0.30 -16.99 -5.03
CA ILE A 174 0.94 -17.47 -5.64
C ILE A 174 1.47 -18.61 -4.80
N SER A 175 1.53 -19.80 -5.38
CA SER A 175 2.23 -20.95 -4.80
C SER A 175 3.66 -21.01 -5.30
N THR A 176 4.56 -21.52 -4.46
CA THR A 176 5.98 -21.63 -4.74
C THR A 176 6.52 -23.01 -4.36
N ALA A 177 7.54 -23.48 -5.08
CA ALA A 177 8.13 -24.81 -4.87
C ALA A 177 9.07 -24.88 -3.65
N ALA A 178 9.37 -23.75 -3.02
CA ALA A 178 10.15 -23.65 -1.79
C ALA A 178 9.64 -22.48 -0.95
N LYS A 179 9.63 -22.64 0.38
CA LYS A 179 9.27 -21.60 1.33
C LYS A 179 10.16 -20.37 1.14
N GLN A 180 9.58 -19.22 0.82
CA GLN A 180 10.33 -17.99 0.56
C GLN A 180 9.49 -16.74 0.85
N THR A 181 10.16 -15.60 0.92
CA THR A 181 9.57 -14.25 1.01
C THR A 181 9.35 -13.66 -0.38
N VAL A 182 8.57 -12.58 -0.45
CA VAL A 182 8.45 -11.74 -1.64
C VAL A 182 8.85 -10.31 -1.33
N SER A 183 9.50 -9.63 -2.29
CA SER A 183 10.10 -8.30 -2.07
C SER A 183 9.42 -7.17 -2.81
N ALA A 184 8.58 -7.44 -3.82
CA ALA A 184 7.92 -6.40 -4.59
C ALA A 184 6.67 -6.94 -5.26
N ALA A 185 5.74 -6.05 -5.57
CA ALA A 185 4.61 -6.31 -6.46
C ALA A 185 4.83 -5.62 -7.81
N ARG A 186 4.35 -6.25 -8.88
CA ARG A 186 4.24 -5.66 -10.20
C ARG A 186 2.83 -5.83 -10.72
N PHE A 187 2.32 -4.78 -11.35
CA PHE A 187 1.02 -4.77 -12.01
C PHE A 187 1.19 -4.69 -13.53
N SER A 188 0.29 -5.36 -14.25
CA SER A 188 0.23 -5.35 -15.71
C SER A 188 -1.17 -5.71 -16.20
N PHE A 189 -1.55 -5.28 -17.39
CA PHE A 189 -2.69 -5.86 -18.10
C PHE A 189 -2.25 -7.04 -18.97
N ASP A 190 -3.16 -8.00 -19.23
CA ASP A 190 -2.92 -9.06 -20.24
C ASP A 190 -2.71 -8.46 -21.63
N LEU A 191 -3.51 -7.43 -21.94
CA LEU A 191 -3.47 -6.66 -23.17
C LEU A 191 -3.57 -5.17 -22.83
N GLY A 192 -2.80 -4.35 -23.55
CA GLY A 192 -2.77 -2.90 -23.36
C GLY A 192 -1.76 -2.44 -22.31
N SER A 193 -1.87 -1.17 -21.94
CA SER A 193 -1.04 -0.47 -20.97
C SER A 193 -1.91 0.29 -19.98
N PHE A 194 -1.36 0.64 -18.82
CA PHE A 194 -1.97 1.62 -17.94
C PHE A 194 -1.99 2.98 -18.64
N ASP A 195 -3.16 3.60 -18.72
CA ASP A 195 -3.35 4.86 -19.44
C ASP A 195 -4.25 5.88 -18.73
N ALA A 196 -4.59 5.64 -17.46
CA ALA A 196 -5.20 6.61 -16.56
C ALA A 196 -5.00 6.21 -15.10
N GLY A 197 -5.36 7.12 -14.19
CA GLY A 197 -5.52 6.88 -12.75
C GLY A 197 -4.22 6.92 -11.94
N THR A 198 -4.35 6.55 -10.68
CA THR A 198 -3.22 6.49 -9.72
C THR A 198 -3.20 5.16 -8.96
N ILE A 199 -2.00 4.73 -8.59
CA ILE A 199 -1.78 3.62 -7.64
C ILE A 199 -0.97 4.15 -6.47
N ARG A 200 -1.55 4.03 -5.27
CA ARG A 200 -0.87 4.38 -4.01
C ARG A 200 -0.59 3.15 -3.18
N MET A 201 0.55 3.13 -2.51
CA MET A 201 0.99 2.07 -1.62
C MET A 201 0.92 2.53 -0.17
N ILE A 202 0.20 1.76 0.63
CA ILE A 202 0.09 1.93 2.06
C ILE A 202 0.72 0.72 2.75
N ARG A 203 1.20 0.94 3.97
CA ARG A 203 1.75 -0.10 4.84
C ARG A 203 1.16 -0.03 6.23
N ARG A 204 1.30 -1.12 6.97
CA ARG A 204 1.10 -1.18 8.41
C ARG A 204 2.07 -2.17 9.02
N ARG A 205 2.43 -1.98 10.28
CA ARG A 205 3.31 -2.86 11.04
C ARG A 205 2.65 -4.21 11.19
N GLU A 206 3.41 -5.26 10.93
CA GLU A 206 3.10 -6.62 11.31
C GLU A 206 4.23 -7.13 12.23
N TYR A 207 3.91 -8.10 13.09
CA TYR A 207 4.79 -8.50 14.21
C TYR A 207 5.34 -9.92 14.05
N ILE A 208 5.28 -10.48 12.84
CA ILE A 208 5.63 -11.86 12.52
C ILE A 208 6.96 -11.94 11.76
N SER A 209 7.28 -10.97 10.88
CA SER A 209 8.49 -11.01 10.06
C SER A 209 9.61 -10.07 10.54
N GLY A 210 9.40 -9.27 11.58
CA GLY A 210 10.36 -8.29 12.11
C GLY A 210 10.90 -8.62 13.48
#